data_AF-A0AAW0WB62-F1
#
_entry.id   AF-A0AAW0WB62-F1
#
_cell.length_a   1.000
_cell.length_b   1.000
_cell.length_c   1.000
_cell.angle_alpha   90.00
_cell.angle_beta   90.00
_cell.angle_gamma   90.00
#
_symmetry.space_group_name_H-M   'P 1'
#
loop_
_entity.id
_entity.type
_entity.pdbx_description
1 polymer ?
#
loop_
_entity_poly.entity_id
_entity_poly.type
_entity_poly.pdbx_seq_one_letter_code
_entity_poly.pdbx_strand_id
1 'polypeptide(L)'
;MKATFYGHFVAGEDQIKIQPALERLRSFGVKSILDYSVEEDISAETAEKREMEGCESKAEGSNKMERYTPQRRFADRRYQVSSARTYFYVNEAQCEKNMETFINCIDAVSDATHGTGFAAIKMTALGRPQLLMQLSEVIARARQYFTQVTGESGPILFSDIKTDVFEKRFREENILTDNPAVRKWLDSMTYDKKGLIHLFSWSGLIDANILLSDLFHVPSLNSGHMEPIISALTREEEEMFKNMMRRLHTIFQ
;
A
#
# COMPACT_ATOMS: atom_id res chain seq x y z
N MET A 1 27.18 21.29 -2.24
CA MET A 1 25.99 21.79 -2.97
C MET A 1 26.08 23.31 -3.17
N LYS A 2 25.32 23.88 -4.11
CA LYS A 2 25.29 25.35 -4.34
C LYS A 2 24.75 26.05 -3.08
N ALA A 3 25.32 27.21 -2.72
CA ALA A 3 24.87 28.03 -1.60
C ALA A 3 23.58 28.78 -1.94
N THR A 4 22.46 28.04 -2.04
CA THR A 4 21.12 28.57 -2.33
C THR A 4 20.15 28.22 -1.20
N PHE A 5 18.93 28.75 -1.24
CA PHE A 5 17.88 28.33 -0.29
C PHE A 5 17.56 26.83 -0.44
N TYR A 6 17.43 26.34 -1.67
CA TYR A 6 17.34 24.90 -1.98
C TYR A 6 18.57 24.12 -1.47
N GLY A 7 19.74 24.77 -1.59
CA GLY A 7 21.03 24.50 -0.93
C GLY A 7 20.97 23.97 0.50
N HIS A 8 19.99 24.45 1.26
CA HIS A 8 19.85 24.18 2.67
C HIS A 8 19.11 22.86 2.96
N PHE A 9 18.18 22.47 2.09
CA PHE A 9 17.26 21.36 2.30
C PHE A 9 17.61 20.09 1.53
N VAL A 10 18.45 20.20 0.50
CA VAL A 10 18.90 19.06 -0.29
C VAL A 10 20.38 18.78 0.00
N ALA A 11 20.77 17.51 0.08
CA ALA A 11 22.16 17.15 0.41
C ALA A 11 23.07 17.24 -0.82
N GLY A 12 22.57 16.90 -2.00
CA GLY A 12 23.33 16.79 -3.24
C GLY A 12 22.51 16.14 -4.35
N GLU A 13 23.07 16.12 -5.56
CA GLU A 13 22.43 15.55 -6.76
C GLU A 13 22.80 14.07 -6.98
N ASP A 14 23.87 13.60 -6.34
CA ASP A 14 24.45 12.28 -6.53
C ASP A 14 25.20 11.82 -5.27
N GLN A 15 25.59 10.54 -5.26
CA GLN A 15 26.24 9.87 -4.12
C GLN A 15 27.53 10.58 -3.67
N ILE A 16 28.26 11.22 -4.59
CA ILE A 16 29.53 11.90 -4.28
C ILE A 16 29.23 13.24 -3.62
N LYS A 17 28.28 14.01 -4.18
CA LYS A 17 27.95 15.36 -3.71
C LYS A 17 27.28 15.39 -2.34
N ILE A 18 26.64 14.30 -1.91
CA ILE A 18 26.03 14.22 -0.57
C ILE A 18 27.04 13.98 0.55
N GLN A 19 28.21 13.39 0.28
CA GLN A 19 29.19 12.99 1.30
C GLN A 19 29.59 14.13 2.25
N PRO A 20 29.91 15.36 1.79
CA PRO A 20 30.31 16.43 2.72
C PRO A 20 29.20 16.82 3.69
N ALA A 21 27.93 16.73 3.27
CA ALA A 21 26.79 17.01 4.14
C ALA A 21 26.63 15.92 5.21
N LEU A 22 26.81 14.65 4.81
CA LEU A 22 26.74 13.50 5.70
C LEU A 22 27.87 13.49 6.73
N GLU A 23 29.10 13.76 6.30
CA GLU A 23 30.26 13.88 7.20
C GLU A 23 30.07 15.01 8.21
N ARG A 24 29.52 16.15 7.77
CA ARG A 24 29.19 17.26 8.65
C ARG A 24 28.12 16.88 9.68
N LEU A 25 27.05 16.21 9.28
CA LEU A 25 26.03 15.75 10.24
C LEU A 25 26.63 14.78 11.26
N ARG A 26 27.45 13.84 10.77
CA ARG A 26 28.13 12.85 11.59
C ARG A 26 29.11 13.48 12.59
N SER A 27 29.82 14.55 12.24
CA SER A 27 30.74 15.22 13.17
C SER A 27 30.02 15.84 14.38
N PHE A 28 28.72 16.10 14.27
CA PHE A 28 27.85 16.51 15.37
C PHE A 28 27.11 15.33 16.04
N GLY A 29 27.43 14.08 15.69
CA GLY A 29 26.74 12.89 16.19
C GLY A 29 25.33 12.69 15.62
N VAL A 30 24.98 13.39 14.53
CA VAL A 30 23.67 13.29 13.88
C VAL A 30 23.71 12.25 12.76
N LYS A 31 22.79 11.29 12.80
CA LYS A 31 22.60 10.30 11.74
C LYS A 31 21.70 10.86 10.63
N SER A 32 21.84 10.30 9.43
CA SER A 32 21.09 10.72 8.24
C SER A 32 20.06 9.67 7.81
N ILE A 33 18.93 10.17 7.31
CA ILE A 33 17.99 9.42 6.49
C ILE A 33 18.11 9.99 5.08
N LEU A 34 18.50 9.18 4.10
CA LEU A 34 18.53 9.61 2.71
C LEU A 34 17.16 9.35 2.08
N ASP A 35 16.49 10.43 1.71
CA ASP A 35 15.24 10.41 0.95
C ASP A 35 15.55 10.74 -0.50
N TYR A 36 15.32 9.79 -1.40
CA TYR A 36 15.47 10.02 -2.82
C TYR A 36 14.18 10.59 -3.39
N SER A 37 14.17 11.90 -3.57
CA SER A 37 13.02 12.60 -4.13
C SER A 37 13.05 12.53 -5.67
N VAL A 38 12.34 11.55 -6.25
CA VAL A 38 11.97 11.58 -7.68
C VAL A 38 10.84 12.58 -7.85
N GLU A 39 11.19 13.82 -8.15
CA GLU A 39 10.22 14.86 -8.39
C GLU A 39 10.27 15.29 -9.86
N GLU A 40 9.11 15.29 -10.54
CA GLU A 40 9.01 15.80 -11.90
C GLU A 40 8.45 17.23 -11.90
N ASP A 41 9.15 18.13 -12.59
CA ASP A 41 8.65 19.48 -12.86
C ASP A 41 7.62 19.43 -14.01
N ILE A 42 6.36 19.14 -13.68
CA ILE A 42 5.23 19.11 -14.63
C ILE A 42 4.15 20.15 -14.30
N SER A 43 3.32 20.54 -15.27
CA SER A 43 2.24 21.51 -15.06
C SER A 43 1.13 21.00 -14.12
N ALA A 44 0.32 21.91 -13.56
CA ALA A 44 -0.84 21.57 -12.71
C ALA A 44 -1.85 20.66 -13.41
N GLU A 45 -2.17 20.99 -14.64
CA GLU A 45 -3.10 20.20 -15.46
C GLU A 45 -2.56 18.79 -15.76
N THR A 46 -1.26 18.68 -16.05
CA THR A 46 -0.63 17.37 -16.31
C THR A 46 -0.58 16.51 -15.05
N ALA A 47 -0.31 17.13 -13.91
CA ALA A 47 -0.35 16.48 -12.59
C ALA A 47 -1.73 15.94 -12.26
N GLU A 48 -2.76 16.79 -12.34
CA GLU A 48 -4.15 16.38 -12.08
C GLU A 48 -4.55 15.21 -12.98
N LYS A 49 -4.28 15.32 -14.28
CA LYS A 49 -4.60 14.27 -15.24
C LYS A 49 -3.92 12.94 -14.89
N ARG A 50 -2.61 12.97 -14.61
CA ARG A 50 -1.85 11.75 -14.29
C ARG A 50 -2.26 11.12 -12.96
N GLU A 51 -2.55 11.92 -11.93
CA GLU A 51 -3.04 11.38 -10.65
C GLU A 51 -4.40 10.71 -10.83
N MET A 52 -5.31 11.33 -11.57
CA MET A 52 -6.63 10.75 -11.85
C MET A 52 -6.51 9.46 -12.66
N GLU A 53 -5.74 9.44 -13.75
CA GLU A 53 -5.47 8.22 -14.55
C GLU A 53 -4.76 7.13 -13.74
N GLY A 54 -3.85 7.52 -12.85
CA GLY A 54 -3.12 6.60 -11.98
C GLY A 54 -3.98 6.00 -10.86
N CYS A 55 -5.04 6.69 -10.45
CA CYS A 55 -5.95 6.29 -9.37
C CYS A 55 -7.27 5.65 -9.85
N GLU A 56 -7.59 5.76 -11.14
CA GLU A 56 -8.79 5.16 -11.73
C GLU A 56 -8.60 3.67 -12.04
N SER A 57 -9.52 2.86 -11.49
CA SER A 57 -9.65 1.44 -11.82
C SER A 57 -10.47 1.26 -13.09
N LYS A 58 -10.03 0.36 -13.97
CA LYS A 58 -10.81 -0.06 -15.15
C LYS A 58 -11.87 -1.12 -14.80
N ALA A 59 -11.84 -1.67 -13.58
CA ALA A 59 -12.80 -2.66 -13.14
C ALA A 59 -14.21 -2.05 -12.96
N GLU A 60 -15.20 -2.71 -13.54
CA GLU A 60 -16.62 -2.38 -13.36
C GLU A 60 -17.11 -2.93 -12.01
N GLY A 61 -17.74 -2.07 -11.20
CA GLY A 61 -18.29 -2.46 -9.90
C GLY A 61 -19.05 -1.32 -9.23
N SER A 62 -20.28 -1.59 -8.80
CA SER A 62 -21.29 -0.58 -8.43
C SER A 62 -21.25 -0.10 -6.99
N ASN A 63 -20.32 -0.59 -6.15
CA ASN A 63 -20.36 -0.32 -4.71
C ASN A 63 -19.06 0.26 -4.16
N LYS A 64 -18.40 1.20 -4.85
CA LYS A 64 -17.15 1.83 -4.38
C LYS A 64 -17.42 2.75 -3.19
N MET A 65 -16.60 2.65 -2.15
CA MET A 65 -16.68 3.59 -1.03
C MET A 65 -16.15 4.97 -1.46
N GLU A 66 -16.93 6.03 -1.21
CA GLU A 66 -16.58 7.41 -1.62
C GLU A 66 -15.19 7.84 -1.09
N ARG A 67 -14.85 7.42 0.13
CA ARG A 67 -13.55 7.69 0.78
C ARG A 67 -12.35 7.11 0.02
N TYR A 68 -12.54 6.00 -0.68
CA TYR A 68 -11.50 5.28 -1.43
C TYR A 68 -11.64 5.49 -2.95
N THR A 69 -12.34 6.56 -3.35
CA THR A 69 -12.47 6.97 -4.75
C THR A 69 -11.60 8.22 -5.00
N PRO A 70 -10.86 8.31 -6.10
CA PRO A 70 -10.05 9.49 -6.40
C PRO A 70 -10.92 10.74 -6.53
N GLN A 71 -10.47 11.84 -5.92
CA GLN A 71 -11.18 13.11 -5.94
C GLN A 71 -10.30 14.16 -6.62
N ARG A 72 -10.82 14.80 -7.67
CA ARG A 72 -10.11 15.83 -8.44
C ARG A 72 -9.57 16.97 -7.57
N ARG A 73 -10.32 17.37 -6.54
CA ARG A 73 -9.90 18.40 -5.57
C ARG A 73 -8.56 18.10 -4.87
N PHE A 74 -8.18 16.82 -4.80
CA PHE A 74 -6.93 16.36 -4.18
C PHE A 74 -5.93 15.80 -5.20
N ALA A 75 -6.24 15.89 -6.50
CA ALA A 75 -5.42 15.31 -7.55
C ALA A 75 -4.12 16.10 -7.79
N ASP A 76 -4.16 17.43 -7.65
CA ASP A 76 -2.92 18.23 -7.52
C ASP A 76 -2.68 18.65 -6.07
N ARG A 77 -1.79 17.91 -5.40
CA ARG A 77 -1.39 18.18 -3.99
C ARG A 77 -0.54 19.44 -3.82
N ARG A 78 -0.25 20.14 -4.91
CA ARG A 78 0.53 21.39 -4.93
C ARG A 78 -0.35 22.63 -4.87
N TYR A 79 -1.67 22.46 -4.92
CA TYR A 79 -2.61 23.56 -4.82
C TYR A 79 -2.42 24.31 -3.49
N GLN A 80 -2.11 25.62 -3.58
CA GLN A 80 -1.75 26.50 -2.45
C GLN A 80 -0.50 26.11 -1.66
N VAL A 81 0.34 25.20 -2.18
CA VAL A 81 1.61 24.82 -1.55
C VAL A 81 2.75 25.28 -2.46
N SER A 82 3.62 26.16 -1.96
CA SER A 82 4.66 26.79 -2.81
C SER A 82 5.77 25.85 -3.29
N SER A 83 5.89 24.62 -2.78
CA SER A 83 6.98 23.72 -3.18
C SER A 83 6.74 22.22 -2.96
N ALA A 84 5.49 21.75 -2.85
CA ALA A 84 5.29 20.31 -2.91
C ALA A 84 5.54 19.88 -4.37
N ARG A 85 6.47 18.97 -4.62
CA ARG A 85 6.46 18.23 -5.88
C ARG A 85 5.86 16.86 -5.61
N THR A 86 5.01 16.41 -6.53
CA THR A 86 4.25 15.17 -6.37
C THR A 86 4.77 14.18 -7.39
N TYR A 87 4.99 12.94 -6.96
CA TYR A 87 5.29 11.84 -7.85
C TYR A 87 4.00 11.37 -8.52
N PHE A 88 4.01 11.25 -9.85
CA PHE A 88 2.90 10.72 -10.62
C PHE A 88 3.30 9.39 -11.23
N TYR A 89 2.43 8.39 -11.12
CA TYR A 89 2.63 7.14 -11.86
C TYR A 89 2.58 7.43 -13.37
N VAL A 90 3.59 6.94 -14.09
CA VAL A 90 3.67 7.06 -15.55
C VAL A 90 3.43 5.70 -16.21
N ASN A 91 4.28 4.72 -15.90
CA ASN A 91 4.18 3.35 -16.40
C ASN A 91 5.05 2.40 -15.56
N GLU A 92 4.97 1.10 -15.87
CA GLU A 92 5.75 0.05 -15.21
C GLU A 92 7.26 0.20 -15.44
N ALA A 93 7.70 0.66 -16.63
CA ALA A 93 9.12 0.86 -16.91
C ALA A 93 9.75 1.95 -16.03
N GLN A 94 9.01 3.01 -15.73
CA GLN A 94 9.43 4.04 -14.78
C GLN A 94 9.52 3.46 -13.36
N CYS A 95 8.63 2.55 -12.99
CA CYS A 95 8.70 1.87 -11.68
C CYS A 95 9.94 0.97 -11.58
N GLU A 96 10.38 0.32 -12.66
CA GLU A 96 11.67 -0.40 -12.70
C GLU A 96 12.86 0.54 -12.49
N LYS A 97 12.88 1.67 -13.20
CA LYS A 97 13.94 2.68 -13.04
C LYS A 97 13.98 3.24 -11.61
N ASN A 98 12.82 3.44 -10.99
CA ASN A 98 12.73 3.87 -9.60
C ASN A 98 13.28 2.79 -8.65
N MET A 99 12.96 1.51 -8.88
CA MET A 99 13.52 0.40 -8.12
C MET A 99 15.04 0.38 -8.19
N GLU A 100 15.63 0.46 -9.39
CA GLU A 100 17.09 0.55 -9.57
C GLU A 100 17.68 1.75 -8.82
N THR A 101 16.99 2.88 -8.85
CA THR A 101 17.48 4.07 -8.14
C THR A 101 17.41 3.88 -6.63
N PHE A 102 16.37 3.27 -6.09
CA PHE A 102 16.28 2.98 -4.66
C PHE A 102 17.38 2.01 -4.21
N ILE A 103 17.72 0.99 -5.01
CA ILE A 103 18.85 0.11 -4.73
C ILE A 103 20.16 0.90 -4.69
N ASN A 104 20.41 1.74 -5.70
CA ASN A 104 21.59 2.62 -5.72
C ASN A 104 21.61 3.59 -4.51
N CYS A 105 20.45 4.02 -4.02
CA CYS A 105 20.37 4.84 -2.81
C CYS A 105 20.69 4.04 -1.55
N ILE A 106 20.24 2.78 -1.45
CA ILE A 106 20.59 1.88 -0.35
C ILE A 106 22.11 1.66 -0.32
N ASP A 107 22.72 1.38 -1.47
CA ASP A 107 24.17 1.23 -1.60
C ASP A 107 24.90 2.52 -1.19
N ALA A 108 24.41 3.67 -1.66
CA ALA A 108 24.96 4.98 -1.29
C ALA A 108 24.89 5.25 0.21
N VAL A 109 23.75 4.92 0.85
CA VAL A 109 23.60 5.04 2.31
C VAL A 109 24.62 4.15 2.99
N SER A 110 24.72 2.88 2.58
CA SER A 110 25.64 1.90 3.15
C SER A 110 27.08 2.42 3.12
N ASP A 111 27.53 2.89 1.96
CA ASP A 111 28.89 3.40 1.76
C ASP A 111 29.13 4.70 2.54
N ALA A 112 28.25 5.69 2.39
CA ALA A 112 28.46 7.03 2.95
C ALA A 112 28.28 7.09 4.47
N THR A 113 27.55 6.13 5.06
CA THR A 113 27.26 6.10 6.51
C THR A 113 27.89 4.91 7.23
N HIS A 114 28.73 4.14 6.54
CA HIS A 114 29.30 2.87 7.02
C HIS A 114 28.24 1.92 7.60
N GLY A 115 27.12 1.78 6.89
CA GLY A 115 26.00 0.90 7.26
C GLY A 115 25.16 1.38 8.45
N THR A 116 25.25 2.64 8.87
CA THR A 116 24.48 3.15 10.03
C THR A 116 23.34 4.10 9.70
N GLY A 117 23.22 4.49 8.43
CA GLY A 117 22.17 5.36 7.92
C GLY A 117 20.94 4.59 7.46
N PHE A 118 19.88 5.35 7.17
CA PHE A 118 18.62 4.81 6.67
C PHE A 118 18.34 5.35 5.26
N ALA A 119 17.69 4.53 4.42
CA ALA A 119 17.10 4.96 3.16
C ALA A 119 15.58 5.08 3.32
N ALA A 120 14.99 6.18 2.87
CA ALA A 120 13.55 6.34 2.77
C ALA A 120 13.10 5.98 1.35
N ILE A 121 12.10 5.09 1.25
CA ILE A 121 11.59 4.59 -0.02
C ILE A 121 10.08 4.80 -0.04
N LYS A 122 9.60 5.50 -1.07
CA LYS A 122 8.17 5.75 -1.26
C LYS A 122 7.55 4.63 -2.08
N MET A 123 6.71 3.81 -1.45
CA MET A 123 6.05 2.66 -2.11
C MET A 123 5.24 3.06 -3.35
N THR A 124 4.64 4.25 -3.36
CA THR A 124 3.88 4.74 -4.54
C THR A 124 4.76 4.98 -5.77
N ALA A 125 6.09 4.99 -5.63
CA ALA A 125 7.02 5.06 -6.75
C ALA A 125 7.27 3.69 -7.41
N LEU A 126 6.80 2.60 -6.80
CA LEU A 126 7.02 1.22 -7.25
C LEU A 126 5.79 0.58 -7.89
N GLY A 127 4.66 1.28 -7.92
CA GLY A 127 3.42 0.76 -8.52
C GLY A 127 2.32 1.81 -8.55
N ARG A 128 1.18 1.43 -9.14
CA ARG A 128 0.02 2.32 -9.29
C ARG A 128 -0.62 2.63 -7.92
N PRO A 129 -0.82 3.92 -7.57
CA PRO A 129 -1.45 4.31 -6.30
C PRO A 129 -2.84 3.72 -6.09
N GLN A 130 -3.60 3.53 -7.18
CA GLN A 130 -4.92 2.87 -7.16
C GLN A 130 -4.91 1.52 -6.42
N LEU A 131 -3.86 0.71 -6.59
CA LEU A 131 -3.77 -0.60 -5.95
C LEU A 131 -3.74 -0.48 -4.41
N LEU A 132 -3.02 0.52 -3.89
CA LEU A 132 -2.96 0.80 -2.45
C LEU A 132 -4.30 1.35 -1.92
N MET A 133 -5.02 2.12 -2.75
CA MET A 133 -6.38 2.57 -2.41
C MET A 133 -7.35 1.39 -2.31
N GLN A 134 -7.28 0.45 -3.25
CA GLN A 134 -8.11 -0.77 -3.21
C GLN A 134 -7.80 -1.63 -2.00
N LEU A 135 -6.51 -1.82 -1.65
CA LEU A 135 -6.14 -2.51 -0.40
C LEU A 135 -6.71 -1.81 0.84
N SER A 136 -6.69 -0.47 0.84
CA SER A 136 -7.27 0.32 1.93
C SER A 136 -8.79 0.13 2.03
N GLU A 137 -9.47 0.02 0.89
CA GLU A 137 -10.90 -0.30 0.82
C GLU A 137 -11.19 -1.72 1.33
N VAL A 138 -10.39 -2.72 0.95
CA VAL A 138 -10.49 -4.10 1.47
C VAL A 138 -10.41 -4.10 2.99
N ILE A 139 -9.43 -3.41 3.57
CA ILE A 139 -9.29 -3.31 5.02
C ILE A 139 -10.55 -2.71 5.62
N ALA A 140 -11.05 -1.58 5.09
CA ALA A 140 -12.25 -0.93 5.62
C ALA A 140 -13.48 -1.83 5.58
N ARG A 141 -13.72 -2.50 4.45
CA ARG A 141 -14.86 -3.42 4.29
C ARG A 141 -14.71 -4.67 5.16
N ALA A 142 -13.50 -5.19 5.34
CA ALA A 142 -13.23 -6.30 6.25
C ALA A 142 -13.63 -5.94 7.68
N ARG A 143 -13.36 -4.70 8.11
CA ARG A 143 -13.81 -4.21 9.43
C ARG A 143 -15.33 -4.09 9.51
N GLN A 144 -15.98 -3.59 8.47
CA GLN A 144 -17.44 -3.50 8.42
C GLN A 144 -18.08 -4.89 8.48
N TYR A 145 -17.58 -5.84 7.69
CA TYR A 145 -18.03 -7.22 7.68
C TYR A 145 -17.83 -7.88 9.05
N PHE A 146 -16.66 -7.69 9.67
CA PHE A 146 -16.42 -8.16 11.03
C PHE A 146 -17.48 -7.65 12.01
N THR A 147 -17.73 -6.33 12.05
CA THR A 147 -18.76 -5.74 12.92
C THR A 147 -20.16 -6.24 12.60
N GLN A 148 -20.50 -6.48 11.33
CA GLN A 148 -21.80 -7.05 10.95
C GLN A 148 -21.98 -8.48 11.47
N VAL A 149 -20.93 -9.30 11.43
CA VAL A 149 -20.97 -10.70 11.87
C VAL A 149 -20.97 -10.81 13.39
N THR A 150 -20.13 -10.04 14.07
CA THR A 150 -19.88 -10.19 15.51
C THR A 150 -20.78 -9.30 16.36
N GLY A 151 -21.40 -8.28 15.76
CA GLY A 151 -22.20 -7.27 16.46
C GLY A 151 -21.36 -6.29 17.29
N GLU A 152 -20.04 -6.41 17.29
CA GLU A 152 -19.17 -5.54 18.06
C GLU A 152 -18.74 -4.31 17.26
N SER A 153 -19.16 -3.16 17.79
CA SER A 153 -18.79 -1.84 17.31
C SER A 153 -17.63 -1.30 18.15
N GLY A 154 -16.45 -1.28 17.57
CA GLY A 154 -15.26 -0.73 18.19
C GLY A 154 -14.06 -0.83 17.23
N PRO A 155 -12.93 -0.19 17.54
CA PRO A 155 -11.69 -0.70 16.97
C PRO A 155 -11.63 -2.19 17.33
N ILE A 156 -11.33 -3.06 16.36
CA ILE A 156 -11.19 -4.55 16.48
C ILE A 156 -10.18 -4.99 17.57
N LEU A 157 -9.71 -4.04 18.38
CA LEU A 157 -8.57 -4.01 19.27
C LEU A 157 -8.75 -4.73 20.61
N PHE A 158 -9.94 -5.18 21.04
CA PHE A 158 -10.15 -5.63 22.43
C PHE A 158 -11.11 -6.78 22.67
N SER A 159 -11.54 -7.52 21.65
CA SER A 159 -12.43 -8.64 21.88
C SER A 159 -11.78 -9.96 21.53
N ASP A 160 -11.78 -10.87 22.51
CA ASP A 160 -11.40 -12.28 22.39
C ASP A 160 -12.45 -13.04 21.55
N ILE A 161 -12.77 -12.51 20.37
CA ILE A 161 -13.68 -13.14 19.43
C ILE A 161 -12.94 -14.33 18.84
N LYS A 162 -13.55 -15.51 18.98
CA LYS A 162 -13.11 -16.73 18.32
C LYS A 162 -13.90 -16.96 17.05
N THR A 163 -13.38 -17.83 16.18
CA THR A 163 -14.09 -18.35 15.00
C THR A 163 -15.48 -18.90 15.32
N ASP A 164 -15.71 -19.36 16.56
CA ASP A 164 -17.01 -19.83 17.06
C ASP A 164 -18.14 -18.79 16.89
N VAL A 165 -17.83 -17.49 17.00
CA VAL A 165 -18.82 -16.41 16.82
C VAL A 165 -19.26 -16.32 15.36
N PHE A 166 -18.32 -16.48 14.42
CA PHE A 166 -18.61 -16.52 12.99
C PHE A 166 -19.48 -17.73 12.66
N GLU A 167 -19.12 -18.91 13.16
CA GLU A 167 -19.93 -20.11 12.96
C GLU A 167 -21.34 -19.96 13.50
N LYS A 168 -21.48 -19.42 14.72
CA LYS A 168 -22.79 -19.20 15.33
C LYS A 168 -23.64 -18.27 14.48
N ARG A 169 -23.07 -17.13 14.05
CA ARG A 169 -23.78 -16.17 13.20
C ARG A 169 -24.18 -16.78 11.86
N PHE A 170 -23.30 -17.56 11.23
CA PHE A 170 -23.58 -18.23 9.97
C PHE A 170 -24.72 -19.24 10.12
N ARG A 171 -24.80 -19.96 11.25
CA ARG A 171 -25.95 -20.85 11.54
C ARG A 171 -27.25 -20.07 11.73
N GLU A 172 -27.21 -18.91 12.41
CA GLU A 172 -28.39 -18.04 12.59
C GLU A 172 -28.92 -17.52 11.25
N GLU A 173 -28.05 -17.21 10.30
CA GLU A 173 -28.39 -16.72 8.95
C GLU A 173 -28.61 -17.85 7.93
N ASN A 174 -28.69 -19.12 8.36
CA ASN A 174 -28.85 -20.31 7.51
C ASN A 174 -27.76 -20.49 6.42
N ILE A 175 -26.55 -20.00 6.68
CA ILE A 175 -25.39 -20.21 5.81
C ILE A 175 -24.81 -21.61 6.08
N LEU A 176 -24.63 -22.40 5.02
CA LEU A 176 -24.10 -23.76 5.09
C LEU A 176 -22.62 -23.76 5.48
N THR A 177 -22.34 -23.88 6.78
CA THR A 177 -20.96 -23.99 7.32
C THR A 177 -20.23 -25.26 6.88
N ASP A 178 -20.96 -26.27 6.42
CA ASP A 178 -20.40 -27.50 5.84
C ASP A 178 -19.90 -27.31 4.40
N ASN A 179 -20.16 -26.15 3.79
CA ASN A 179 -19.58 -25.81 2.50
C ASN A 179 -18.04 -25.80 2.63
N PRO A 180 -17.31 -26.61 1.83
CA PRO A 180 -15.85 -26.67 1.89
C PRO A 180 -15.18 -25.30 1.75
N ALA A 181 -15.76 -24.38 0.97
CA ALA A 181 -15.22 -23.04 0.77
C ALA A 181 -15.33 -22.17 2.04
N VAL A 182 -16.47 -22.21 2.72
CA VAL A 182 -16.70 -21.46 3.98
C VAL A 182 -15.84 -22.03 5.09
N ARG A 183 -15.72 -23.36 5.16
CA ARG A 183 -14.86 -24.02 6.15
C ARG A 183 -13.39 -23.69 5.95
N LYS A 184 -12.91 -23.79 4.70
CA LYS A 184 -11.54 -23.37 4.34
C LYS A 184 -11.29 -21.88 4.66
N TRP A 185 -12.29 -21.02 4.53
CA TRP A 185 -12.19 -19.62 4.88
C TRP A 185 -12.12 -19.38 6.39
N LEU A 186 -12.93 -20.09 7.19
CA LEU A 186 -12.83 -20.05 8.66
C LEU A 186 -11.46 -20.57 9.14
N ASP A 187 -10.98 -21.65 8.53
CA ASP A 187 -9.67 -22.26 8.86
C ASP A 187 -8.48 -21.36 8.46
N SER A 188 -8.66 -20.48 7.46
CA SER A 188 -7.61 -19.57 7.01
C SER A 188 -7.53 -18.27 7.81
N MET A 189 -8.50 -18.01 8.70
CA MET A 189 -8.42 -16.89 9.62
C MET A 189 -7.21 -17.02 10.53
N THR A 190 -6.44 -15.95 10.64
CA THR A 190 -5.24 -15.91 11.48
C THR A 190 -5.43 -14.94 12.63
N TYR A 191 -4.60 -15.09 13.67
CA TYR A 191 -4.54 -14.17 14.80
C TYR A 191 -3.16 -13.53 14.84
N ASP A 192 -3.09 -12.22 15.08
CA ASP A 192 -1.82 -11.56 15.35
C ASP A 192 -1.32 -11.80 16.79
N LYS A 193 -0.12 -11.31 17.12
CA LYS A 193 0.47 -11.41 18.48
C LYS A 193 -0.34 -10.69 19.56
N LYS A 194 -1.32 -9.86 19.18
CA LYS A 194 -2.22 -9.12 20.07
C LYS A 194 -3.62 -9.75 20.11
N GLY A 195 -3.82 -10.92 19.47
CA GLY A 195 -5.11 -11.61 19.42
C GLY A 195 -6.07 -11.09 18.35
N LEU A 196 -5.63 -10.23 17.42
CA LEU A 196 -6.48 -9.66 16.37
C LEU A 196 -6.78 -10.69 15.29
N ILE A 197 -8.06 -10.94 15.02
CA ILE A 197 -8.47 -11.75 13.87
C ILE A 197 -8.17 -11.01 12.57
N HIS A 198 -7.47 -11.69 11.68
CA HIS A 198 -7.37 -11.35 10.27
C HIS A 198 -8.26 -12.28 9.45
N LEU A 199 -9.26 -11.70 8.77
CA LEU A 199 -10.16 -12.42 7.87
C LEU A 199 -9.45 -12.98 6.63
N PHE A 200 -8.25 -12.48 6.32
CA PHE A 200 -7.49 -12.82 5.12
C PHE A 200 -6.02 -13.06 5.48
N SER A 201 -5.38 -13.99 4.79
CA SER A 201 -3.94 -14.25 4.92
C SER A 201 -3.13 -13.24 4.13
N TRP A 202 -2.75 -12.15 4.79
CA TRP A 202 -1.94 -11.09 4.19
C TRP A 202 -0.50 -11.54 3.85
N SER A 203 0.04 -12.54 4.56
CA SER A 203 1.38 -13.07 4.26
C SER A 203 1.42 -13.74 2.89
N GLY A 204 0.40 -14.51 2.53
CA GLY A 204 0.32 -15.14 1.20
C GLY A 204 0.21 -14.13 0.06
N LEU A 205 -0.33 -12.94 0.35
CA LEU A 205 -0.33 -11.82 -0.60
C LEU A 205 1.07 -11.21 -0.76
N ILE A 206 1.78 -11.05 0.36
CA ILE A 206 3.14 -10.51 0.36
C ILE A 206 4.04 -11.43 -0.45
N ASP A 207 4.01 -12.73 -0.19
CA ASP A 207 4.82 -13.75 -0.87
C ASP A 207 4.48 -13.94 -2.36
N ALA A 208 3.51 -13.18 -2.90
CA ALA A 208 3.04 -13.19 -4.30
C ALA A 208 2.54 -14.56 -4.80
N ASN A 209 2.21 -15.47 -3.88
CA ASN A 209 1.78 -16.83 -4.19
C ASN A 209 0.27 -16.95 -4.42
N ILE A 210 -0.51 -15.90 -4.14
CA ILE A 210 -1.98 -15.89 -4.22
C ILE A 210 -2.45 -14.66 -5.01
N LEU A 211 -3.48 -14.82 -5.85
CA LEU A 211 -4.13 -13.70 -6.53
C LEU A 211 -4.96 -12.88 -5.54
N LEU A 212 -4.97 -11.56 -5.71
CA LEU A 212 -5.78 -10.65 -4.91
C LEU A 212 -7.28 -10.96 -5.02
N SER A 213 -7.73 -11.30 -6.23
CA SER A 213 -9.12 -11.70 -6.48
C SER A 213 -9.51 -12.92 -5.64
N ASP A 214 -8.69 -13.96 -5.63
CA ASP A 214 -8.97 -15.20 -4.87
C ASP A 214 -8.96 -14.98 -3.35
N LEU A 215 -8.10 -14.08 -2.85
CA LEU A 215 -7.90 -13.90 -1.41
C LEU A 215 -9.09 -13.21 -0.72
N PHE A 216 -9.72 -12.23 -1.37
CA PHE A 216 -10.68 -11.32 -0.72
C PHE A 216 -12.14 -11.72 -0.91
N HIS A 217 -12.45 -12.98 -0.63
CA HIS A 217 -13.82 -13.49 -0.59
C HIS A 217 -14.29 -13.71 0.84
N VAL A 218 -15.55 -13.39 1.12
CA VAL A 218 -16.20 -13.64 2.41
C VAL A 218 -17.57 -14.31 2.21
N PRO A 219 -18.06 -15.12 3.15
CA PRO A 219 -19.42 -15.64 3.12
C PRO A 219 -20.44 -14.48 3.21
N SER A 220 -21.26 -14.30 2.18
CA SER A 220 -22.29 -13.27 2.16
C SER A 220 -23.39 -13.59 3.16
N LEU A 221 -23.73 -12.62 4.02
CA LEU A 221 -24.83 -12.79 4.99
C LEU A 221 -26.21 -12.87 4.31
N ASN A 222 -26.33 -12.38 3.08
CA ASN A 222 -27.61 -12.37 2.35
C ASN A 222 -27.78 -13.61 1.47
N SER A 223 -26.72 -14.02 0.75
CA SER A 223 -26.80 -15.11 -0.23
C SER A 223 -26.24 -16.45 0.30
N GLY A 224 -25.45 -16.43 1.37
CA GLY A 224 -24.75 -17.60 1.90
C GLY A 224 -23.62 -18.12 1.02
N HIS A 225 -23.36 -17.49 -0.12
CA HIS A 225 -22.26 -17.83 -1.04
C HIS A 225 -21.01 -17.00 -0.74
N MET A 226 -19.84 -17.48 -1.18
CA MET A 226 -18.61 -16.70 -1.12
C MET A 226 -18.69 -15.58 -2.14
N GLU A 227 -18.62 -14.34 -1.67
CA GLU A 227 -18.67 -13.14 -2.51
C GLU A 227 -17.40 -12.31 -2.33
N PRO A 228 -16.89 -11.67 -3.40
CA PRO A 228 -15.73 -10.81 -3.29
C PRO A 228 -16.10 -9.56 -2.47
N ILE A 229 -15.24 -9.19 -1.53
CA ILE A 229 -15.49 -8.02 -0.69
C ILE A 229 -15.25 -6.71 -1.45
N ILE A 230 -14.50 -6.73 -2.55
CA ILE A 230 -14.23 -5.58 -3.44
C ILE A 230 -14.58 -5.91 -4.89
N SER A 231 -14.60 -4.90 -5.76
CA SER A 231 -14.64 -5.11 -7.21
C SER A 231 -13.45 -5.98 -7.63
N ALA A 232 -13.71 -7.02 -8.42
CA ALA A 232 -12.66 -7.87 -8.97
C ALA A 232 -11.64 -7.03 -9.73
N LEU A 233 -10.35 -7.28 -9.48
CA LEU A 233 -9.29 -6.64 -10.23
C LEU A 233 -9.30 -7.16 -11.66
N THR A 234 -9.00 -6.27 -12.59
CA THR A 234 -8.66 -6.70 -13.94
C THR A 234 -7.35 -7.48 -13.93
N ARG A 235 -7.16 -8.37 -14.90
CA ARG A 235 -5.90 -9.12 -15.05
C ARG A 235 -4.66 -8.20 -15.14
N GLU A 236 -4.82 -7.04 -15.77
CA GLU A 236 -3.78 -6.01 -15.85
C GLU A 236 -3.42 -5.45 -14.46
N GLU A 237 -4.43 -5.12 -13.64
CA GLU A 237 -4.21 -4.62 -12.27
C GLU A 237 -3.58 -5.68 -11.36
N GLU A 238 -3.94 -6.95 -11.49
CA GLU A 238 -3.29 -8.03 -10.76
C GLU A 238 -1.81 -8.18 -11.12
N GLU A 239 -1.47 -8.08 -12.40
CA GLU A 239 -0.10 -8.15 -12.88
C GLU A 239 0.72 -6.94 -12.39
N MET A 240 0.15 -5.74 -12.44
CA MET A 240 0.76 -4.52 -11.87
C MET A 240 1.01 -4.66 -10.36
N PHE A 241 0.09 -5.29 -9.62
CA PHE A 241 0.29 -5.56 -8.20
C PHE A 241 1.42 -6.56 -7.95
N LYS A 242 1.48 -7.65 -8.71
CA LYS A 242 2.58 -8.62 -8.63
C LYS A 242 3.92 -7.96 -8.91
N ASN A 243 3.99 -7.07 -9.90
CA ASN A 243 5.19 -6.33 -10.22
C ASN A 243 5.59 -5.39 -9.08
N MET A 244 4.64 -4.69 -8.46
CA MET A 244 4.90 -3.83 -7.29
C MET A 244 5.46 -4.65 -6.12
N MET A 245 4.87 -5.81 -5.81
CA MET A 245 5.36 -6.69 -4.75
C MET A 245 6.73 -7.27 -5.06
N ARG A 246 6.98 -7.68 -6.31
CA ARG A 246 8.30 -8.12 -6.77
C ARG A 246 9.36 -7.04 -6.53
N ARG A 247 9.08 -5.78 -6.91
CA ARG A 247 10.01 -4.66 -6.70
C ARG A 247 10.31 -4.44 -5.21
N LEU A 248 9.28 -4.47 -4.37
CA LEU A 248 9.44 -4.36 -2.92
C LEU A 248 10.32 -5.49 -2.37
N HIS A 249 10.07 -6.73 -2.77
CA HIS A 249 10.92 -7.86 -2.37
C HIS A 249 12.36 -7.70 -2.81
N THR A 250 12.61 -7.28 -4.04
CA THR A 250 13.98 -7.03 -4.53
C THR A 250 14.70 -5.97 -3.70
N ILE A 251 13.98 -4.93 -3.27
CA ILE A 251 14.55 -3.82 -2.48
C ILE A 251 14.84 -4.24 -1.02
N PHE A 252 14.07 -5.17 -0.45
CA PHE A 252 14.19 -5.58 0.95
C PHE A 252 15.06 -6.83 1.17
N GLN A 253 15.74 -7.32 0.14
CA GLN A 253 16.77 -8.36 0.26
C GLN A 253 18.08 -7.80 0.81
#